data_AF-Q01NC2-F1
#
_entry.id   AF-Q01NC2-F1
#
_cell.length_a   1.000
_cell.length_b   1.000
_cell.length_c   1.000
_cell.angle_alpha   90.00
_cell.angle_beta   90.00
_cell.angle_gamma   90.00
#
_symmetry.space_group_name_H-M   'P 1'
#
loop_
_entity.id
_entity.type
_entity.pdbx_description
1 polymer ?
#
loop_
_entity_poly.entity_id
_entity_poly.type
_entity_poly.pdbx_seq_one_letter_code
_entity_poly.pdbx_strand_id
1 'polypeptide(L)'
;MIYTCYEMVRDCRADLPEGWMHFISNYVPVIRRILAQYAPSEASDPKLLERVVIAIRKPESSMFHSLEPAPERAFVAELRQKVLAELKPQVPELEIDLETVSDALQPLTMTERQAVWFETMHYAPAATGPMLRISAETAEKVRARAADMIRGKVDSWRRTLLADNGAALGKEAQAARTPDCLPAKAFLDVIEGRSVWREREMMDQHLRSCWHCVDHFCRLVEVNEWLRGNQPLRAAEAEPFFQLLGVTPAKPAGWKRLFGKA
;
A
#
# COMPACT_ATOMS: atom_id res chain seq x y z
N MET A 1 10.17 21.54 15.60
CA MET A 1 8.81 21.00 15.40
C MET A 1 8.91 19.96 14.30
N ILE A 2 8.48 18.73 14.55
CA ILE A 2 8.51 17.66 13.54
C ILE A 2 7.28 17.89 12.65
N TYR A 3 7.49 18.12 11.36
CA TYR A 3 6.38 18.25 10.42
C TYR A 3 5.79 16.88 10.15
N THR A 4 4.52 16.71 10.49
CA THR A 4 3.81 15.42 10.52
C THR A 4 3.02 15.17 9.24
N CYS A 5 2.68 13.91 8.99
CA CYS A 5 1.71 13.50 7.96
C CYS A 5 0.40 14.32 8.05
N TYR A 6 -0.11 14.61 9.25
CA TYR A 6 -1.33 15.39 9.44
C TYR A 6 -1.20 16.84 8.94
N GLU A 7 -0.08 17.49 9.26
CA GLU A 7 0.23 18.84 8.79
C GLU A 7 0.44 18.85 7.28
N MET A 8 1.16 17.87 6.74
CA MET A 8 1.33 17.70 5.31
C MET A 8 -0.02 17.54 4.59
N VAL A 9 -0.91 16.66 5.06
CA VAL A 9 -2.23 16.46 4.43
C VAL A 9 -3.02 17.76 4.41
N ARG A 10 -3.05 18.48 5.55
CA ARG A 10 -3.74 19.78 5.66
C ARG A 10 -3.16 20.80 4.68
N ASP A 11 -1.84 20.89 4.61
CA ASP A 11 -1.16 21.91 3.82
C ASP A 11 -1.23 21.59 2.32
N CYS A 12 -1.12 20.30 1.91
CA CYS A 12 -1.41 19.86 0.54
C CYS A 12 -2.86 20.16 0.13
N ARG A 13 -3.83 19.94 1.03
CA ARG A 13 -5.25 20.26 0.80
C ARG A 13 -5.48 21.76 0.57
N ALA A 14 -4.69 22.61 1.23
CA ALA A 14 -4.71 24.06 1.07
C ALA A 14 -3.79 24.57 -0.05
N ASP A 15 -3.21 23.67 -0.85
CA ASP A 15 -2.22 23.94 -1.90
C ASP A 15 -1.02 24.77 -1.43
N LEU A 16 -0.59 24.57 -0.18
CA LEU A 16 0.56 25.25 0.39
C LEU A 16 1.87 24.57 -0.06
N PRO A 17 2.90 25.35 -0.46
CA PRO A 17 4.18 24.80 -0.92
C PRO A 17 4.83 23.84 0.09
N GLU A 18 4.76 24.13 1.39
CA GLU A 18 5.38 23.35 2.45
C GLU A 18 4.86 21.91 2.50
N GLY A 19 3.54 21.74 2.34
CA GLY A 19 2.89 20.44 2.31
C GLY A 19 3.37 19.61 1.12
N TRP A 20 3.37 20.22 -0.07
CA TRP A 20 3.84 19.56 -1.29
C TRP A 20 5.32 19.25 -1.28
N MET A 21 6.14 20.13 -0.73
CA MET A 21 7.57 19.89 -0.56
C MET A 21 7.80 18.68 0.34
N HIS A 22 7.11 18.62 1.49
CA HIS A 22 7.19 17.49 2.39
C HIS A 22 6.68 16.20 1.73
N PHE A 23 5.57 16.28 0.99
CA PHE A 23 5.01 15.13 0.28
C PHE A 23 6.01 14.55 -0.72
N ILE A 24 6.58 15.40 -1.56
CA ILE A 24 7.56 15.02 -2.59
C ILE A 24 8.77 14.37 -1.93
N SER A 25 9.36 15.03 -0.92
CA SER A 25 10.57 14.53 -0.28
C SER A 25 10.36 13.18 0.38
N ASN A 26 9.24 12.95 1.06
CA ASN A 26 9.06 11.75 1.90
C ASN A 26 8.33 10.61 1.17
N TYR A 27 7.39 10.91 0.27
CA TYR A 27 6.51 9.90 -0.31
C TYR A 27 6.79 9.57 -1.78
N VAL A 28 7.52 10.39 -2.55
CA VAL A 28 8.00 9.96 -3.89
C VAL A 28 8.89 8.71 -3.81
N PRO A 29 9.81 8.57 -2.83
CA PRO A 29 10.53 7.31 -2.61
C PRO A 29 9.60 6.12 -2.35
N VAL A 30 8.51 6.32 -1.63
CA VAL A 30 7.49 5.29 -1.38
C VAL A 30 6.75 4.92 -2.66
N ILE A 31 6.36 5.92 -3.48
CA ILE A 31 5.76 5.68 -4.80
C ILE A 31 6.70 4.85 -5.68
N ARG A 32 8.01 5.13 -5.69
CA ARG A 32 8.99 4.31 -6.41
C ARG A 32 8.99 2.86 -5.94
N ARG A 33 8.90 2.60 -4.63
CA ARG A 33 8.80 1.24 -4.08
C ARG A 33 7.51 0.53 -4.52
N ILE A 34 6.38 1.24 -4.55
CA ILE A 34 5.11 0.71 -5.05
C ILE A 34 5.23 0.34 -6.53
N LEU A 35 5.76 1.24 -7.36
CA LEU A 35 5.93 0.99 -8.80
C LEU A 35 6.89 -0.17 -9.06
N ALA A 36 7.98 -0.28 -8.31
CA ALA A 36 8.90 -1.42 -8.41
C ALA A 36 8.23 -2.76 -8.05
N GLN A 37 7.25 -2.75 -7.14
CA GLN A 37 6.52 -3.96 -6.74
C GLN A 37 5.45 -4.37 -7.76
N TYR A 38 4.65 -3.41 -8.26
CA TYR A 38 3.45 -3.71 -9.07
C TYR A 38 3.62 -3.50 -10.58
N ALA A 39 4.65 -2.77 -11.00
CA ALA A 39 4.97 -2.53 -12.40
C ALA A 39 6.50 -2.59 -12.65
N PRO A 40 7.18 -3.70 -12.28
CA PRO A 40 8.64 -3.77 -12.30
C PRO A 40 9.27 -3.47 -13.67
N SER A 41 8.59 -3.82 -14.77
CA SER A 41 9.04 -3.55 -16.14
C SER A 41 8.93 -2.07 -16.54
N GLU A 42 8.04 -1.31 -15.90
CA GLU A 42 7.81 0.12 -16.17
C GLU A 42 8.37 1.01 -15.04
N ALA A 43 8.87 0.43 -13.94
CA ALA A 43 9.31 1.17 -12.74
C ALA A 43 10.50 2.10 -12.99
N SER A 44 11.32 1.81 -14.01
CA SER A 44 12.43 2.67 -14.44
C SER A 44 12.01 3.78 -15.41
N ASP A 45 10.77 3.78 -15.90
CA ASP A 45 10.25 4.85 -16.76
C ASP A 45 9.93 6.09 -15.92
N PRO A 46 10.69 7.19 -16.07
CA PRO A 46 10.42 8.42 -15.32
C PRO A 46 9.03 8.98 -15.63
N LYS A 47 8.49 8.76 -16.83
CA LYS A 47 7.16 9.27 -17.22
C LYS A 47 6.02 8.61 -16.44
N LEU A 48 6.19 7.36 -16.01
CA LEU A 48 5.21 6.69 -15.15
C LEU A 48 5.15 7.38 -13.78
N LEU A 49 6.31 7.62 -13.17
CA LEU A 49 6.39 8.29 -11.88
C LEU A 49 5.86 9.74 -11.96
N GLU A 50 6.23 10.48 -12.99
CA GLU A 50 5.73 11.84 -13.23
C GLU A 50 4.21 11.87 -13.37
N ARG A 51 3.63 10.95 -14.16
CA ARG A 51 2.18 10.83 -14.34
C ARG A 51 1.48 10.59 -13.01
N VAL A 52 1.98 9.67 -12.20
CA VAL A 52 1.43 9.36 -10.86
C VAL A 52 1.48 10.59 -9.96
N VAL A 53 2.61 11.27 -9.90
CA VAL A 53 2.79 12.46 -9.05
C VAL A 53 1.88 13.62 -9.49
N ILE A 54 1.73 13.83 -10.80
CA ILE A 54 0.77 14.79 -11.36
C ILE A 54 -0.67 14.39 -11.00
N ALA A 55 -1.03 13.11 -11.16
CA ALA A 55 -2.37 12.62 -10.86
C ALA A 55 -2.74 12.84 -9.39
N ILE A 56 -1.80 12.67 -8.46
CA ILE A 56 -2.01 12.91 -7.02
C ILE A 56 -2.27 14.41 -6.73
N ARG A 57 -1.68 15.33 -7.51
CA ARG A 57 -1.88 16.78 -7.35
C ARG A 57 -3.24 17.27 -7.84
N LYS A 58 -3.87 16.60 -8.80
CA LYS A 58 -5.12 17.08 -9.40
C LYS A 58 -6.20 17.29 -8.32
N PRO A 59 -6.85 18.46 -8.24
CA PRO A 59 -7.87 18.75 -7.22
C PRO A 59 -8.99 17.71 -7.16
N GLU A 60 -9.40 17.18 -8.32
CA GLU A 60 -10.47 16.18 -8.47
C GLU A 60 -10.04 14.76 -8.10
N SER A 61 -8.73 14.51 -8.01
CA SER A 61 -8.11 13.22 -7.70
C SER A 61 -7.57 13.15 -6.27
N SER A 62 -7.46 14.31 -5.62
CA SER A 62 -6.74 14.52 -4.39
C SER A 62 -7.26 13.60 -3.29
N MET A 63 -6.47 12.55 -3.02
CA MET A 63 -6.62 11.74 -1.81
C MET A 63 -6.67 12.61 -0.55
N PHE A 64 -6.09 13.82 -0.60
CA PHE A 64 -6.09 14.76 0.51
C PHE A 64 -7.48 15.34 0.80
N HIS A 65 -8.44 15.35 -0.14
CA HIS A 65 -9.82 15.77 0.13
C HIS A 65 -10.70 14.64 0.69
N SER A 66 -10.46 13.40 0.29
CA SER A 66 -11.23 12.23 0.75
C SER A 66 -10.70 11.61 2.04
N LEU A 67 -9.46 11.89 2.42
CA LEU A 67 -8.83 11.31 3.59
C LEU A 67 -9.15 12.13 4.84
N GLU A 68 -9.82 11.50 5.80
CA GLU A 68 -9.87 11.99 7.18
C GLU A 68 -8.47 12.00 7.81
N PRO A 69 -8.21 12.82 8.85
CA PRO A 69 -6.94 12.77 9.56
C PRO A 69 -6.57 11.34 9.96
N ALA A 70 -5.53 10.79 9.33
CA ALA A 70 -5.14 9.40 9.49
C ALA A 70 -3.65 9.29 9.83
N PRO A 71 -3.24 8.27 10.60
CA PRO A 71 -1.83 7.95 10.81
C PRO A 71 -1.12 7.68 9.48
N GLU A 72 0.19 7.91 9.43
CA GLU A 72 1.00 7.79 8.22
C GLU A 72 0.80 6.45 7.48
N ARG A 73 0.67 5.34 8.21
CA ARG A 73 0.44 4.02 7.60
C ARG A 73 -0.88 3.94 6.83
N ALA A 74 -1.94 4.51 7.38
CA ALA A 74 -3.24 4.57 6.72
C ALA A 74 -3.18 5.52 5.51
N PHE A 75 -2.51 6.67 5.64
CA PHE A 75 -2.23 7.57 4.52
C PHE A 75 -1.51 6.85 3.36
N VAL A 76 -0.45 6.10 3.66
CA VAL A 76 0.33 5.38 2.64
C VAL A 76 -0.47 4.22 2.04
N ALA A 77 -1.34 3.56 2.81
CA ALA A 77 -2.23 2.53 2.28
C ALA A 77 -3.22 3.08 1.23
N GLU A 78 -3.69 4.31 1.42
CA GLU A 78 -4.52 5.03 0.44
C GLU A 78 -3.70 5.56 -0.74
N LEU A 79 -2.49 6.08 -0.48
CA LEU A 79 -1.53 6.46 -1.53
C LEU A 79 -1.28 5.29 -2.47
N ARG A 80 -1.08 4.09 -1.93
CA ARG A 80 -0.94 2.86 -2.71
C ARG A 80 -2.10 2.68 -3.68
N GLN A 81 -3.36 2.82 -3.24
CA GLN A 81 -4.51 2.67 -4.14
C GLN A 81 -4.48 3.67 -5.29
N LYS A 82 -4.11 4.93 -5.00
CA LYS A 82 -3.98 5.98 -6.02
C LYS A 82 -2.87 5.69 -7.02
N VAL A 83 -1.72 5.19 -6.57
CA VAL A 83 -0.62 4.78 -7.45
C VAL A 83 -1.06 3.62 -8.35
N LEU A 84 -1.72 2.60 -7.80
CA LEU A 84 -2.16 1.44 -8.58
C LEU A 84 -3.26 1.78 -9.60
N ALA A 85 -4.10 2.77 -9.32
CA ALA A 85 -5.13 3.24 -10.26
C ALA A 85 -4.54 3.87 -11.54
N GLU A 86 -3.29 4.32 -11.50
CA GLU A 86 -2.56 4.90 -12.65
C GLU A 86 -1.79 3.86 -13.48
N LEU A 87 -1.79 2.60 -13.05
CA LEU A 87 -1.21 1.49 -13.79
C LEU A 87 -2.20 0.99 -14.86
N LYS A 88 -1.66 0.42 -15.94
CA LYS A 88 -2.49 -0.22 -16.96
C LYS A 88 -3.25 -1.38 -16.32
N PRO A 89 -4.59 -1.47 -16.49
CA PRO A 89 -5.33 -2.63 -16.04
C PRO A 89 -4.76 -3.89 -16.67
N GLN A 90 -4.42 -4.87 -15.82
CA GLN A 90 -4.11 -6.21 -16.29
C GLN A 90 -5.43 -6.96 -16.47
N VAL A 91 -5.64 -7.50 -17.67
CA VAL A 91 -6.75 -8.42 -17.95
C VAL A 91 -6.19 -9.83 -17.80
N PRO A 92 -6.60 -10.59 -16.78
CA PRO A 92 -6.12 -11.95 -16.60
C PRO A 92 -6.63 -12.84 -17.75
N GLU A 93 -5.81 -13.80 -18.17
CA GLU A 93 -6.20 -14.78 -19.19
C GLU A 93 -7.16 -15.84 -18.62
N LEU A 94 -6.96 -16.18 -17.34
CA LEU A 94 -7.82 -17.06 -16.58
C LEU A 94 -8.38 -16.26 -15.40
N GLU A 95 -9.70 -16.12 -15.34
CA GLU A 95 -10.38 -15.39 -14.29
C GLU A 95 -10.68 -16.30 -13.08
N ILE A 96 -10.63 -15.73 -11.89
CA ILE A 96 -11.13 -16.35 -10.66
C ILE A 96 -11.74 -15.26 -9.77
N ASP A 97 -12.92 -15.53 -9.22
CA ASP A 97 -13.61 -14.61 -8.31
C ASP A 97 -13.26 -14.88 -6.84
N LEU A 98 -13.59 -13.91 -5.98
CA LEU A 98 -13.31 -14.00 -4.55
C LEU A 98 -14.14 -15.09 -3.84
N GLU A 99 -15.32 -15.43 -4.36
CA GLU A 99 -16.17 -16.49 -3.83
C GLU A 99 -15.48 -17.86 -3.97
N THR A 100 -14.99 -18.18 -5.16
CA THR A 100 -14.24 -19.41 -5.46
C THR A 100 -12.96 -19.50 -4.63
N VAL A 101 -12.22 -18.39 -4.48
CA VAL A 101 -11.04 -18.33 -3.59
C VAL A 101 -11.45 -18.57 -2.14
N SER A 102 -12.55 -17.97 -1.68
CA SER A 102 -13.05 -18.13 -0.32
C SER A 102 -13.39 -19.58 -0.01
N ASP A 103 -14.12 -20.23 -0.91
CA ASP A 103 -14.54 -21.63 -0.80
C ASP A 103 -13.34 -22.58 -0.81
N ALA A 104 -12.37 -22.35 -1.70
CA ALA A 104 -11.17 -23.15 -1.79
C ALA A 104 -10.35 -23.08 -0.49
N LEU A 105 -10.24 -21.89 0.10
CA LEU A 105 -9.31 -21.60 1.19
C LEU A 105 -9.98 -21.56 2.58
N GLN A 106 -11.21 -22.04 2.69
CA GLN A 106 -11.95 -22.13 3.95
C GLN A 106 -11.20 -22.91 5.06
N PRO A 107 -10.44 -23.98 4.76
CA PRO A 107 -9.66 -24.69 5.79
C PRO A 107 -8.43 -23.94 6.33
N LEU A 108 -8.01 -22.84 5.69
CA LEU A 108 -6.80 -22.11 6.07
C LEU A 108 -7.00 -21.31 7.37
N THR A 109 -5.96 -21.26 8.21
CA THR A 109 -5.87 -20.33 9.34
C THR A 109 -5.69 -18.88 8.85
N MET A 110 -5.82 -17.89 9.75
CA MET A 110 -5.60 -16.48 9.41
C MET A 110 -4.23 -16.24 8.78
N THR A 111 -3.15 -16.70 9.42
CA THR A 111 -1.78 -16.46 8.92
C THR A 111 -1.56 -17.11 7.56
N GLU A 112 -2.16 -18.29 7.34
CA GLU A 112 -2.08 -18.97 6.04
C GLU A 112 -2.84 -18.20 4.95
N ARG A 113 -4.04 -17.69 5.26
CA ARG A 113 -4.79 -16.81 4.35
C ARG A 113 -4.00 -15.55 4.00
N GLN A 114 -3.36 -14.91 4.97
CA GLN A 114 -2.49 -13.76 4.74
C GLN A 114 -1.29 -14.12 3.85
N ALA A 115 -0.64 -15.26 4.10
CA ALA A 115 0.49 -15.73 3.30
C ALA A 115 0.10 -15.96 1.83
N VAL A 116 -1.08 -16.53 1.59
CA VAL A 116 -1.66 -16.70 0.25
C VAL A 116 -2.06 -15.35 -0.36
N TRP A 117 -2.70 -14.47 0.41
CA TRP A 117 -3.14 -13.16 -0.09
C TRP A 117 -1.99 -12.30 -0.58
N PHE A 118 -0.81 -12.39 0.05
CA PHE A 118 0.41 -11.72 -0.45
C PHE A 118 0.83 -12.14 -1.86
N GLU A 119 0.37 -13.30 -2.37
CA GLU A 119 0.60 -13.69 -3.76
C GLU A 119 -0.20 -12.81 -4.74
N THR A 120 -1.43 -12.44 -4.39
CA THR A 120 -2.25 -11.45 -5.14
C THR A 120 -1.58 -10.06 -5.19
N MET A 121 -0.63 -9.83 -4.29
CA MET A 121 0.17 -8.61 -4.17
C MET A 121 1.59 -8.77 -4.78
N HIS A 122 1.82 -9.87 -5.51
CA HIS A 122 3.08 -10.22 -6.16
C HIS A 122 4.28 -10.41 -5.21
N TYR A 123 4.06 -10.63 -3.91
CA TYR A 123 5.15 -10.94 -2.98
C TYR A 123 5.55 -12.40 -3.09
N ALA A 124 6.85 -12.68 -3.22
CA ALA A 124 7.38 -14.04 -3.12
C ALA A 124 7.36 -14.56 -1.67
N PRO A 125 7.40 -15.89 -1.44
CA PRO A 125 7.49 -16.48 -0.10
C PRO A 125 8.67 -15.93 0.73
N ALA A 126 9.82 -15.69 0.10
CA ALA A 126 11.02 -15.14 0.74
C ALA A 126 10.79 -13.77 1.38
N ALA A 127 9.94 -12.92 0.78
CA ALA A 127 9.55 -11.63 1.35
C ALA A 127 8.39 -11.77 2.34
N THR A 128 7.43 -12.66 2.04
CA THR A 128 6.21 -12.87 2.84
C THR A 128 6.52 -13.43 4.23
N GLY A 129 7.48 -14.35 4.35
CA GLY A 129 7.85 -14.98 5.62
C GLY A 129 8.18 -13.95 6.71
N PRO A 130 9.22 -13.12 6.51
CA PRO A 130 9.57 -12.05 7.46
C PRO A 130 8.41 -11.09 7.78
N MET A 131 7.61 -10.72 6.77
CA MET A 131 6.44 -9.84 6.94
C MET A 131 5.40 -10.42 7.90
N LEU A 132 5.22 -11.74 7.87
CA LEU A 132 4.29 -12.50 8.72
C LEU A 132 4.96 -13.15 9.95
N ARG A 133 6.26 -12.93 10.16
CA ARG A 133 7.06 -13.55 11.23
C ARG A 133 7.01 -15.08 11.21
N ILE A 134 6.98 -15.67 10.02
CA ILE A 134 7.11 -17.11 9.76
C ILE A 134 8.33 -17.36 8.86
N SER A 135 8.76 -18.62 8.72
CA SER A 135 9.84 -18.93 7.77
C SER A 135 9.37 -18.81 6.32
N ALA A 136 10.28 -18.49 5.40
CA ALA A 136 9.99 -18.49 3.97
C ALA A 136 9.51 -19.87 3.47
N GLU A 137 10.09 -20.94 4.02
CA GLU A 137 9.69 -22.33 3.73
C GLU A 137 8.25 -22.62 4.16
N THR A 138 7.81 -22.11 5.31
CA THR A 138 6.41 -22.23 5.75
C THR A 138 5.49 -21.48 4.78
N ALA A 139 5.83 -20.24 4.39
CA ALA A 139 5.05 -19.49 3.42
C ALA A 139 4.94 -20.22 2.07
N GLU A 140 6.03 -20.82 1.59
CA GLU A 140 6.06 -21.61 0.36
C GLU A 140 5.16 -22.85 0.45
N LYS A 141 5.27 -23.64 1.53
CA LYS A 141 4.42 -24.82 1.76
C LYS A 141 2.94 -24.48 1.82
N VAL A 142 2.60 -23.38 2.49
CA VAL A 142 1.22 -22.89 2.59
C VAL A 142 0.67 -22.52 1.22
N ARG A 143 1.44 -21.79 0.42
CA ARG A 143 1.02 -21.40 -0.94
C ARG A 143 0.91 -22.59 -1.89
N ALA A 144 1.83 -23.54 -1.82
CA ALA A 144 1.73 -24.77 -2.59
C ALA A 144 0.44 -25.53 -2.26
N ARG A 145 0.12 -25.67 -0.96
CA ARG A 145 -1.14 -26.28 -0.51
C ARG A 145 -2.36 -25.50 -1.01
N ALA A 146 -2.34 -24.17 -0.89
CA ALA A 146 -3.44 -23.31 -1.35
C ALA A 146 -3.65 -23.41 -2.87
N ALA A 147 -2.57 -23.46 -3.64
CA ALA A 147 -2.60 -23.66 -5.09
C ALA A 147 -3.30 -24.98 -5.46
N ASP A 148 -2.98 -26.08 -4.77
CA ASP A 148 -3.66 -27.36 -5.00
C ASP A 148 -5.15 -27.31 -4.62
N MET A 149 -5.51 -26.61 -3.54
CA MET A 149 -6.91 -26.41 -3.12
C MET A 149 -7.70 -25.61 -4.15
N ILE A 150 -7.13 -24.52 -4.68
CA ILE A 150 -7.79 -23.69 -5.71
C ILE A 150 -7.87 -24.45 -7.03
N ARG A 151 -6.82 -25.18 -7.42
CA ARG A 151 -6.84 -26.03 -8.62
C ARG A 151 -8.00 -27.03 -8.60
N GLY A 152 -8.40 -27.53 -7.43
CA GLY A 152 -9.56 -28.39 -7.28
C GLY A 152 -10.93 -27.69 -7.43
N LYS A 153 -10.95 -26.37 -7.61
CA LYS A 153 -12.16 -25.54 -7.70
C LYS A 153 -12.33 -24.82 -9.04
N VAL A 154 -11.37 -24.93 -9.95
CA VAL A 154 -11.38 -24.23 -11.25
C VAL A 154 -11.21 -25.20 -12.41
N ASP A 155 -11.80 -24.88 -13.56
CA ASP A 155 -11.70 -25.71 -14.77
C ASP A 155 -10.33 -25.60 -15.46
N SER A 156 -9.67 -24.44 -15.31
CA SER A 156 -8.37 -24.15 -15.90
C SER A 156 -7.42 -23.58 -14.86
N TRP A 157 -6.16 -24.02 -14.87
CA TRP A 157 -5.20 -23.73 -13.82
C TRP A 157 -3.84 -23.27 -14.37
N ARG A 158 -3.27 -22.26 -13.71
CA ARG A 158 -1.86 -21.88 -13.85
C ARG A 158 -1.29 -21.43 -12.52
N ARG A 159 0.03 -21.53 -12.36
CA ARG A 159 0.72 -21.14 -11.12
C ARG A 159 0.56 -19.67 -10.75
N THR A 160 0.35 -18.79 -11.74
CA THR A 160 0.21 -17.34 -11.54
C THR A 160 -1.24 -16.91 -11.34
N LEU A 161 -2.21 -17.83 -11.28
CA LEU A 161 -3.65 -17.51 -11.30
C LEU A 161 -4.03 -16.44 -10.26
N LEU A 162 -3.58 -16.58 -9.00
CA LEU A 162 -3.86 -15.59 -7.96
C LEU A 162 -3.17 -14.24 -8.20
N ALA A 163 -1.90 -14.27 -8.63
CA ALA A 163 -1.13 -13.07 -8.90
C ALA A 163 -1.76 -12.25 -10.05
N ASP A 164 -2.17 -12.91 -11.12
CA ASP A 164 -2.74 -12.25 -12.30
C ASP A 164 -4.13 -11.65 -12.03
N ASN A 165 -4.88 -12.24 -11.10
CA ASN A 165 -6.20 -11.76 -10.68
C ASN A 165 -6.15 -10.79 -9.49
N GLY A 166 -4.96 -10.45 -8.98
CA GLY A 166 -4.83 -9.76 -7.71
C GLY A 166 -5.50 -8.38 -7.67
N ALA A 167 -5.50 -7.65 -8.78
CA ALA A 167 -6.21 -6.37 -8.89
C ALA A 167 -7.74 -6.53 -8.83
N ALA A 168 -8.31 -7.58 -9.45
CA ALA A 168 -9.74 -7.86 -9.42
C ALA A 168 -10.17 -8.36 -8.04
N LEU A 169 -9.48 -9.36 -7.50
CA LEU A 169 -9.70 -9.91 -6.17
C LEU A 169 -9.58 -8.84 -5.07
N GLY A 170 -8.59 -7.94 -5.19
CA GLY A 170 -8.42 -6.81 -4.28
C GLY A 170 -9.58 -5.82 -4.32
N LYS A 171 -10.21 -5.60 -5.48
CA LYS A 171 -11.42 -4.76 -5.61
C LYS A 171 -12.64 -5.44 -5.01
N GLU A 172 -12.82 -6.74 -5.27
CA GLU A 172 -13.90 -7.53 -4.66
C GLU A 172 -13.78 -7.56 -3.14
N ALA A 173 -12.57 -7.74 -2.60
CA ALA A 173 -12.33 -7.73 -1.16
C ALA A 173 -12.62 -6.35 -0.54
N GLN A 174 -12.28 -5.26 -1.22
CA GLN A 174 -12.65 -3.91 -0.78
C GLN A 174 -14.18 -3.71 -0.77
N ALA A 175 -14.87 -4.19 -1.80
CA ALA A 175 -16.32 -4.08 -1.95
C ALA A 175 -17.09 -4.94 -0.92
N ALA A 176 -16.48 -6.01 -0.41
CA ALA A 176 -17.06 -6.91 0.59
C ALA A 176 -17.04 -6.38 2.04
N ARG A 177 -16.80 -5.07 2.25
CA ARG A 177 -16.77 -4.47 3.58
C ARG A 177 -18.15 -4.54 4.26
N THR A 178 -18.15 -4.97 5.52
CA THR A 178 -19.34 -5.02 6.37
C THR A 178 -19.17 -4.13 7.61
N PRO A 179 -20.26 -3.81 8.34
CA PRO A 179 -20.17 -3.11 9.64
C PRO A 179 -19.35 -3.85 10.70
N ASP A 180 -19.24 -5.18 10.59
CA ASP A 180 -18.49 -6.02 11.53
C ASP A 180 -16.97 -6.07 11.22
N CYS A 181 -16.52 -5.40 10.16
CA CYS A 181 -15.10 -5.33 9.83
C CYS A 181 -14.31 -4.58 10.91
N LEU A 182 -13.12 -5.09 11.22
CA LEU A 182 -12.27 -4.53 12.26
C LEU A 182 -11.73 -3.13 11.86
N PRO A 183 -11.62 -2.20 12.82
CA PRO A 183 -11.04 -0.89 12.54
C PRO A 183 -9.53 -0.97 12.33
N ALA A 184 -8.97 -0.03 11.56
CA ALA A 184 -7.53 0.04 11.27
C ALA A 184 -6.63 -0.02 12.52
N LYS A 185 -7.08 0.58 13.63
CA LYS A 185 -6.37 0.54 14.93
C LYS A 185 -6.13 -0.89 15.43
N ALA A 186 -7.10 -1.79 15.28
CA ALA A 186 -6.96 -3.18 15.72
C ALA A 186 -5.81 -3.88 15.00
N PHE A 187 -5.72 -3.70 13.67
CA PHE A 187 -4.62 -4.26 12.88
C PHE A 187 -3.26 -3.67 13.27
N LEU A 188 -3.20 -2.34 13.42
CA LEU A 188 -1.97 -1.65 13.83
C LEU A 188 -1.48 -2.12 15.20
N ASP A 189 -2.38 -2.29 16.17
CA ASP A 189 -2.03 -2.78 17.50
C ASP A 189 -1.49 -4.22 17.47
N VAL A 190 -1.99 -5.09 16.56
CA VAL A 190 -1.41 -6.42 16.38
C VAL A 190 -0.04 -6.36 15.71
N ILE A 191 0.11 -5.61 14.61
CA ILE A 191 1.38 -5.49 13.88
C ILE A 191 2.49 -4.91 14.78
N GLU A 192 2.13 -3.95 15.63
CA GLU A 192 3.04 -3.27 16.55
C GLU A 192 3.23 -4.02 17.88
N GLY A 193 2.55 -5.16 18.07
CA GLY A 193 2.70 -6.00 19.26
C GLY A 193 2.06 -5.42 20.52
N ARG A 194 1.16 -4.45 20.40
CA ARG A 194 0.40 -3.83 21.51
C ARG A 194 -0.87 -4.57 21.88
N SER A 195 -1.38 -5.43 21.01
CA SER A 195 -2.61 -6.18 21.24
C SER A 195 -2.47 -7.22 22.35
N VAL A 196 -3.48 -7.38 23.19
CA VAL A 196 -3.55 -8.51 24.15
C VAL A 196 -3.97 -9.82 23.46
N TRP A 197 -3.77 -10.95 24.13
CA TRP A 197 -4.07 -12.29 23.58
C TRP A 197 -5.51 -12.41 23.05
N ARG A 198 -6.50 -11.93 23.82
CA ARG A 198 -7.93 -11.97 23.43
C ARG A 198 -8.23 -11.18 22.15
N GLU A 199 -7.56 -10.05 21.93
CA GLU A 199 -7.74 -9.24 20.72
C GLU A 199 -7.18 -9.94 19.48
N ARG A 200 -6.07 -10.66 19.63
CA ARG A 200 -5.51 -11.49 18.55
C ARG A 200 -6.42 -12.66 18.19
N GLU A 201 -7.01 -13.30 19.19
CA GLU A 201 -7.95 -14.40 18.97
C GLU A 201 -9.22 -13.94 18.24
N MET A 202 -9.80 -12.80 18.65
CA MET A 202 -10.94 -12.20 17.94
C MET A 202 -10.59 -11.85 16.48
N MET A 203 -9.38 -11.32 16.25
CA MET A 203 -8.90 -11.03 14.91
C MET A 203 -8.73 -12.32 14.08
N ASP A 204 -8.11 -13.37 14.62
CA ASP A 204 -7.96 -14.67 13.94
C ASP A 204 -9.32 -15.23 13.53
N GLN A 205 -10.30 -15.19 14.44
CA GLN A 205 -11.65 -15.67 14.14
C GLN A 205 -12.33 -14.87 13.01
N HIS A 206 -12.17 -13.54 13.01
CA HIS A 206 -12.74 -12.69 11.96
C HIS A 206 -12.09 -12.90 10.59
N LEU A 207 -10.76 -13.01 10.53
CA LEU A 207 -10.02 -13.10 9.25
C LEU A 207 -10.19 -14.46 8.55
N ARG A 208 -10.70 -15.47 9.26
CA ARG A 208 -11.09 -16.77 8.67
C ARG A 208 -12.26 -16.67 7.69
N SER A 209 -13.08 -15.63 7.76
CA SER A 209 -14.23 -15.45 6.87
C SER A 209 -14.25 -14.10 6.15
N CYS A 210 -13.42 -13.14 6.53
CA CYS A 210 -13.46 -11.78 6.00
C CYS A 210 -12.23 -11.44 5.14
N TRP A 211 -12.34 -11.58 3.81
CA TRP A 211 -11.27 -11.20 2.87
C TRP A 211 -11.00 -9.70 2.83
N HIS A 212 -12.00 -8.86 3.11
CA HIS A 212 -11.79 -7.41 3.29
C HIS A 212 -10.72 -7.15 4.36
N CYS A 213 -10.83 -7.80 5.51
CA CYS A 213 -9.91 -7.62 6.62
C CYS A 213 -8.56 -8.32 6.41
N VAL A 214 -8.51 -9.44 5.67
CA VAL A 214 -7.25 -10.05 5.23
C VAL A 214 -6.48 -9.09 4.32
N ASP A 215 -7.17 -8.55 3.30
CA ASP A 215 -6.59 -7.57 2.37
C ASP A 215 -6.12 -6.30 3.08
N HIS A 216 -6.95 -5.75 3.98
CA HIS A 216 -6.59 -4.59 4.78
C HIS A 216 -5.33 -4.86 5.62
N PHE A 217 -5.28 -6.00 6.34
CA PHE A 217 -4.12 -6.37 7.14
C PHE A 217 -2.85 -6.48 6.29
N CYS A 218 -2.91 -7.22 5.17
CA CYS A 218 -1.77 -7.41 4.27
C CYS A 218 -1.25 -6.07 3.72
N ARG A 219 -2.13 -5.13 3.38
CA ARG A 219 -1.74 -3.78 2.96
C ARG A 219 -1.06 -2.98 4.07
N LEU A 220 -1.54 -3.06 5.31
CA LEU A 220 -0.87 -2.38 6.42
C LEU A 220 0.51 -2.96 6.74
N VAL A 221 0.68 -4.27 6.59
CA VAL A 221 1.99 -4.92 6.70
C VAL A 221 2.91 -4.52 5.54
N GLU A 222 2.41 -4.49 4.31
CA GLU A 222 3.13 -4.04 3.13
C GLU A 222 3.64 -2.60 3.28
N VAL A 223 2.78 -1.70 3.73
CA VAL A 223 3.13 -0.30 4.00
C VAL A 223 4.23 -0.19 5.05
N ASN A 224 4.23 -1.05 6.08
CA ASN A 224 5.32 -1.08 7.06
C ASN A 224 6.66 -1.41 6.41
N GLU A 225 6.70 -2.34 5.45
CA GLU A 225 7.94 -2.65 4.73
C GLU A 225 8.40 -1.48 3.85
N TRP A 226 7.48 -0.77 3.19
CA TRP A 226 7.85 0.39 2.39
C TRP A 226 8.30 1.59 3.22
N LEU A 227 7.71 1.81 4.39
CA LEU A 227 8.14 2.88 5.30
C LEU A 227 9.44 2.51 6.02
N ARG A 228 9.70 1.22 6.25
CA ARG A 228 10.95 0.76 6.88
C ARG A 228 12.14 1.10 5.99
N GLY A 229 13.07 1.88 6.55
CA GLY A 229 14.27 2.33 5.84
C GLY A 229 13.95 3.23 4.64
N ASN A 230 12.77 3.84 4.57
CA ASN A 230 12.49 4.90 3.62
C ASN A 230 13.39 6.11 3.93
N GLN A 231 14.06 6.63 2.91
CA GLN A 231 14.90 7.82 3.05
C GLN A 231 14.29 8.94 2.24
N PRO A 232 14.07 10.13 2.84
CA PRO A 232 13.58 11.27 2.11
C PRO A 232 14.56 11.65 0.98
N LEU A 233 14.01 12.11 -0.14
CA LEU A 233 14.82 12.65 -1.24
C LEU A 233 15.69 13.80 -0.75
N ARG A 234 16.93 13.85 -1.23
CA ARG A 234 17.77 15.03 -1.10
C ARG A 234 17.18 16.16 -1.93
N ALA A 235 17.52 17.41 -1.59
CA ALA A 235 17.02 18.59 -2.29
C ALA A 235 17.22 18.51 -3.82
N ALA A 236 18.41 18.08 -4.27
CA ALA A 236 18.72 17.92 -5.69
C ALA A 236 17.85 16.86 -6.40
N GLU A 237 17.42 15.81 -5.68
CA GLU A 237 16.57 14.75 -6.23
C GLU A 237 15.09 15.14 -6.23
N ALA A 238 14.70 16.06 -5.34
CA ALA A 238 13.32 16.55 -5.22
C ALA A 238 13.02 17.72 -6.17
N GLU A 239 14.04 18.51 -6.55
CA GLU A 239 13.92 19.69 -7.41
C GLU A 239 13.13 19.45 -8.72
N PRO A 240 13.36 18.35 -9.48
CA PRO A 240 12.58 18.10 -10.69
C PRO A 240 11.09 17.95 -10.42
N PHE A 241 10.71 17.38 -9.28
CA PHE A 241 9.31 17.20 -8.90
C PHE A 241 8.68 18.50 -8.39
N PHE A 242 9.46 19.38 -7.75
CA PHE A 242 9.00 20.73 -7.41
C PHE A 242 8.64 21.50 -8.67
N GLN A 243 9.51 21.47 -9.69
CA GLN A 243 9.27 22.11 -10.98
C GLN A 243 8.09 21.49 -11.71
N LEU A 244 8.02 20.15 -11.76
CA LEU A 244 6.92 19.40 -12.39
C LEU A 244 5.56 19.81 -11.82
N LEU A 245 5.48 19.99 -10.51
CA LEU A 245 4.25 20.37 -9.83
C LEU A 245 4.07 21.90 -9.76
N GLY A 246 5.05 22.73 -10.12
CA GLY A 246 4.97 24.18 -9.94
C GLY A 246 5.04 24.62 -8.46
N VAL A 247 5.66 23.82 -7.61
CA VAL A 247 5.89 24.13 -6.19
C VAL A 247 7.16 24.98 -6.09
N THR A 248 7.01 26.23 -5.63
CA THR A 248 8.18 27.09 -5.41
C THR A 248 8.64 26.97 -3.95
N PRO A 249 9.85 26.46 -3.67
CA PRO A 249 10.36 26.45 -2.31
C PRO A 249 10.53 27.88 -1.80
N ALA A 250 10.08 28.14 -0.57
CA ALA A 250 10.31 29.42 0.07
C ALA A 250 11.82 29.70 0.13
N LYS A 251 12.26 30.86 -0.40
CA LYS A 251 13.68 31.26 -0.33
C LYS A 251 14.12 31.21 1.14
N PRO A 252 15.26 30.59 1.48
CA PRO A 252 15.75 30.58 2.84
C PRO A 252 15.83 32.02 3.37
N ALA A 253 15.19 32.28 4.51
CA ALA A 253 15.14 33.62 5.12
C ALA A 253 16.53 34.19 5.50
N GLY A 254 17.61 33.43 5.28
CA GLY A 254 18.98 33.74 5.69
C GLY A 254 19.74 34.79 4.86
N TRP A 255 19.23 35.23 3.70
CA TRP A 255 19.95 36.22 2.86
C TRP A 255 19.40 37.65 2.95
N LYS A 256 18.35 37.89 3.75
CA LYS A 256 17.87 39.26 4.04
C LYS A 256 18.60 39.95 5.20
N ARG A 257 19.57 39.30 5.87
CA ARG A 257 20.33 39.88 6.99
C ARG A 257 21.74 40.40 6.64
N LEU A 258 22.19 40.31 5.39
CA LEU A 258 23.53 40.79 4.99
C LEU A 258 23.53 42.00 4.04
N PHE A 259 22.36 42.46 3.56
CA PHE A 259 22.26 43.65 2.72
C PHE A 259 21.05 44.54 3.07
N GLY A 260 20.87 44.81 4.37
CA GLY A 260 20.06 45.93 4.83
C GLY A 260 20.94 47.18 4.95
N LYS A 261 20.93 48.03 3.92
CA LYS A 261 21.48 49.39 3.96
C LYS A 261 20.61 50.29 4.85
N ALA A 262 21.21 50.94 5.83
CA ALA A 262 21.29 52.40 6.00
C ALA A 262 22.18 52.70 7.22
#